data_AF-A0A2M6WRB1-F1
#
_entry.id   AF-A0A2M6WRB1-F1
#
_cell.length_a   1.000
_cell.length_b   1.000
_cell.length_c   1.000
_cell.angle_alpha   90.00
_cell.angle_beta   90.00
_cell.angle_gamma   90.00
#
_symmetry.space_group_name_H-M   'P 1'
#
loop_
_entity.id
_entity.type
_entity.pdbx_description
1 polymer ?
#
loop_
_entity_poly.entity_id
_entity_poly.type
_entity_poly.pdbx_seq_one_letter_code
_entity_poly.pdbx_strand_id
1 'polypeptide(L)'
;MATYDNLPVYKASYDLLLNIFNFFVEMKREYKYMIGENLKKEMVAMISNIYRANSALANRSIQIQLARENLEIIRLFLSWSG
;
A
#
# COMPACT_ATOMS: atom_id res chain seq x y z
N MET A 1 24.13 -4.86 10.16
CA MET A 1 23.15 -4.37 9.17
C MET A 1 21.94 -3.85 9.92
N ALA A 2 21.54 -2.61 9.67
CA ALA A 2 20.46 -1.93 10.39
C ALA A 2 19.15 -2.74 10.29
N THR A 3 18.58 -3.04 11.45
CA THR A 3 17.42 -3.88 11.66
C THR A 3 16.22 -3.31 10.92
N TYR A 4 15.69 -4.09 9.98
CA TYR A 4 14.53 -3.81 9.12
C TYR A 4 13.25 -3.42 9.87
N ASP A 5 13.22 -3.66 11.18
CA ASP A 5 12.08 -3.46 12.09
C ASP A 5 11.75 -2.00 12.45
N ASN A 6 12.67 -1.05 12.29
CA ASN A 6 12.53 0.26 12.94
C ASN A 6 12.34 1.48 12.02
N LEU A 7 12.15 1.30 10.70
CA LEU A 7 11.78 2.47 9.90
C LEU A 7 10.30 2.81 10.10
N PRO A 8 9.98 4.07 10.46
CA PRO A 8 8.59 4.50 10.67
C PRO A 8 7.70 4.28 9.44
N VAL A 9 8.29 4.21 8.24
CA VAL A 9 7.58 3.95 6.99
C VAL A 9 6.97 2.55 6.91
N TYR A 10 7.62 1.51 7.47
CA TYR A 10 7.07 0.16 7.46
C TYR A 10 5.90 0.04 8.42
N LYS A 11 6.03 0.61 9.62
CA LYS A 11 4.94 0.70 10.58
C LYS A 11 3.74 1.44 9.99
N ALA A 12 3.97 2.62 9.41
CA ALA A 12 2.91 3.41 8.76
C ALA A 12 2.25 2.65 7.59
N SER A 13 3.03 1.89 6.81
CA SER A 13 2.48 1.07 5.70
C SER A 13 1.63 -0.09 6.22
N TYR A 14 2.02 -0.69 7.34
CA TYR A 14 1.27 -1.78 7.96
C TYR A 14 -0.02 -1.27 8.64
N ASP A 15 0.06 -0.12 9.32
CA ASP A 15 -1.11 0.56 9.89
C ASP A 15 -2.11 0.96 8.79
N LEU A 16 -1.61 1.45 7.65
CA LEU A 16 -2.44 1.72 6.47
C LEU A 16 -3.14 0.46 5.96
N LEU A 17 -2.40 -0.65 5.86
CA LEU A 17 -2.94 -1.93 5.43
C LEU A 17 -4.06 -2.40 6.37
N LEU A 18 -3.87 -2.32 7.69
CA LEU A 18 -4.90 -2.66 8.67
C LEU A 18 -6.15 -1.78 8.55
N ASN A 19 -5.97 -0.46 8.40
CA ASN A 19 -7.09 0.48 8.23
C ASN A 19 -7.91 0.16 6.98
N ILE A 20 -7.24 -0.13 5.87
CA ILE A 20 -7.89 -0.51 4.61
C ILE A 20 -8.60 -1.87 4.73
N PHE A 21 -7.99 -2.84 5.44
CA PHE A 21 -8.65 -4.13 5.70
C PHE A 21 -9.93 -3.96 6.52
N ASN A 22 -9.89 -3.14 7.57
CA ASN A 22 -11.08 -2.83 8.37
C ASN A 22 -12.16 -2.14 7.52
N PHE A 23 -11.78 -1.19 6.68
CA PHE A 23 -12.70 -0.55 5.73
C PHE A 23 -13.39 -1.57 4.81
N PHE A 24 -12.65 -2.57 4.29
CA PHE A 24 -13.24 -3.64 3.47
C PHE A 24 -14.16 -4.60 4.24
N VAL A 25 -13.97 -4.76 5.54
CA VAL A 25 -14.86 -5.61 6.35
C VAL A 25 -16.29 -5.05 6.31
N GLU A 26 -16.42 -3.72 6.33
CA GLU A 26 -17.69 -3.00 6.37
C GLU A 26 -18.34 -2.80 4.97
N MET A 27 -17.61 -3.02 3.88
CA MET A 27 -18.14 -2.86 2.51
C MET A 27 -19.12 -3.97 2.09
N LYS A 28 -20.10 -3.60 1.25
CA LYS A 28 -21.04 -4.53 0.59
C LYS A 28 -20.30 -5.59 -0.23
N ARG A 29 -20.82 -6.82 -0.18
CA ARG A 29 -20.18 -8.04 -0.71
C ARG A 29 -19.80 -7.96 -2.20
N GLU A 30 -20.59 -7.26 -3.01
CA GLU A 30 -20.36 -7.05 -4.45
C GLU A 30 -19.15 -6.15 -4.73
N TYR A 31 -19.05 -5.02 -4.02
CA TYR A 31 -17.90 -4.11 -4.11
C TYR A 31 -16.61 -4.75 -3.59
N LYS A 32 -16.72 -5.58 -2.56
CA LYS A 32 -15.59 -6.29 -1.94
C LYS A 32 -14.88 -7.24 -2.90
N TYR A 33 -15.59 -7.86 -3.83
CA TYR A 33 -15.00 -8.75 -4.83
C TYR A 33 -14.30 -7.97 -5.96
N MET A 34 -14.95 -6.95 -6.52
CA MET A 34 -14.41 -6.24 -7.69
C MET A 34 -13.29 -5.25 -7.32
N ILE A 35 -13.48 -4.47 -6.25
CA ILE A 35 -12.51 -3.44 -5.83
C ILE A 35 -11.50 -4.02 -4.83
N GLY A 36 -11.91 -4.97 -3.99
CA GLY A 36 -11.05 -5.52 -2.95
C GLY A 36 -9.83 -6.27 -3.47
N GLU A 37 -9.95 -6.98 -4.59
CA GLU A 37 -8.80 -7.67 -5.18
C GLU A 37 -7.79 -6.69 -5.79
N ASN A 38 -8.27 -5.67 -6.51
CA ASN A 38 -7.41 -4.65 -7.09
C ASN A 38 -6.71 -3.82 -6.01
N LEU A 39 -7.43 -3.42 -4.95
CA LEU A 39 -6.82 -2.67 -3.86
C LEU A 39 -5.75 -3.47 -3.12
N LYS A 40 -5.98 -4.77 -2.89
CA LYS A 40 -4.96 -5.66 -2.31
C LYS A 40 -3.71 -5.73 -3.18
N LYS A 41 -3.86 -5.86 -4.50
CA LYS A 41 -2.74 -5.88 -5.45
C LYS A 41 -1.91 -4.59 -5.37
N GLU A 42 -2.59 -3.44 -5.38
CA GLU A 42 -1.93 -2.13 -5.28
C GLU A 42 -1.24 -1.91 -3.93
N MET A 43 -1.84 -2.37 -2.83
CA MET A 43 -1.21 -2.30 -1.51
C MET A 43 0.07 -3.15 -1.42
N VAL A 44 0.02 -4.38 -1.93
CA VAL A 44 1.20 -5.27 -1.95
C VAL A 44 2.29 -4.66 -2.84
N ALA A 45 1.92 -4.06 -3.98
CA ALA A 45 2.86 -3.36 -4.85
C ALA A 45 3.50 -2.15 -4.14
N MET A 46 2.71 -1.34 -3.43
CA MET A 46 3.21 -0.21 -2.64
C MET A 46 4.26 -0.64 -1.60
N ILE A 47 3.94 -1.65 -0.79
CA ILE A 47 4.84 -2.17 0.26
C ILE A 47 6.11 -2.77 -0.37
N SER A 48 5.97 -3.47 -1.49
CA SER A 48 7.11 -4.04 -2.24
C SER A 48 8.02 -2.95 -2.78
N ASN A 49 7.47 -1.86 -3.31
CA ASN A 49 8.23 -0.72 -3.81
C ASN A 49 8.96 0.01 -2.67
N ILE A 50 8.33 0.18 -1.50
CA ILE A 50 8.99 0.71 -0.30
C ILE A 50 10.14 -0.19 0.15
N TYR A 51 9.94 -1.52 0.11
CA TYR A 51 11.00 -2.48 0.41
C TYR A 51 12.18 -2.39 -0.58
N ARG A 52 11.89 -2.34 -1.88
CA ARG A 52 12.93 -2.20 -2.92
C ARG A 52 13.67 -0.87 -2.82
N ALA A 53 12.98 0.22 -2.46
CA ALA A 53 13.59 1.52 -2.22
C ALA A 53 14.59 1.50 -1.07
N ASN A 54 14.31 0.73 -0.02
CA ASN A 54 15.22 0.56 1.11
C ASN A 54 16.37 -0.41 0.80
N SER A 55 16.14 -1.43 -0.04
CA SER A 55 17.16 -2.44 -0.37
C SER A 55 18.13 -2.02 -1.47
N ALA A 56 17.75 -1.13 -2.38
CA ALA A 56 18.57 -0.75 -3.54
C ALA A 56 18.83 0.77 -3.59
N LEU A 57 20.05 1.18 -3.22
CA LEU A 57 20.48 2.59 -3.23
C LEU A 57 20.41 3.23 -4.62
N ALA A 58 20.76 2.50 -5.68
CA ALA A 58 20.86 3.04 -7.04
C ALA A 58 19.51 3.46 -7.67
N ASN A 59 18.40 2.82 -7.27
CA ASN A 59 17.07 3.05 -7.86
C ASN A 59 16.05 3.55 -6.82
N ARG A 60 16.52 4.05 -5.68
CA ARG A 60 15.67 4.43 -4.55
C ARG A 60 14.60 5.47 -4.93
N SER A 61 14.97 6.50 -5.70
CA SER A 61 14.03 7.55 -6.13
C SER A 61 12.88 7.01 -6.97
N ILE A 62 13.18 6.14 -7.94
CA ILE A 62 12.20 5.51 -8.81
C ILE A 62 11.23 4.63 -7.99
N GLN A 63 11.77 3.82 -7.07
CA GLN A 63 10.95 2.95 -6.23
C GLN A 63 10.04 3.75 -5.27
N ILE A 64 10.53 4.87 -4.73
CA ILE A 64 9.69 5.79 -3.94
C ILE A 64 8.58 6.40 -4.80
N GLN A 65 8.89 6.79 -6.04
CA GLN A 65 7.90 7.37 -6.94
C GLN A 65 6.80 6.37 -7.29
N LEU A 66 7.16 5.14 -7.64
CA LEU A 66 6.20 4.06 -7.87
C LEU A 66 5.33 3.79 -6.63
N ALA A 67 5.92 3.75 -5.44
CA ALA A 67 5.16 3.60 -4.19
C ALA A 67 4.14 4.75 -3.98
N ARG A 68 4.49 5.99 -4.34
CA ARG A 68 3.55 7.13 -4.29
C ARG A 68 2.42 7.00 -5.31
N GLU A 69 2.71 6.47 -6.50
CA GLU A 69 1.68 6.21 -7.51
C GLU A 69 0.69 5.14 -7.04
N ASN A 70 1.19 4.02 -6.47
CA ASN A 70 0.31 3.01 -5.87
C ASN A 70 -0.58 3.61 -4.78
N LEU A 71 -0.04 4.52 -3.95
CA LEU A 71 -0.83 5.20 -2.91
C LEU A 71 -1.95 6.07 -3.50
N GLU A 72 -1.68 6.80 -4.58
CA GLU A 72 -2.70 7.60 -5.26
C GLU A 72 -3.80 6.73 -5.87
N ILE A 73 -3.44 5.57 -6.44
CA ILE A 73 -4.41 4.59 -6.94
C ILE A 73 -5.28 4.06 -5.79
N ILE A 74 -4.67 3.70 -4.66
CA ILE A 74 -5.40 3.27 -3.46
C ILE A 74 -6.38 4.35 -2.99
N ARG A 75 -5.95 5.60 -2.97
CA ARG A 75 -6.79 6.75 -2.62
C ARG A 75 -7.95 6.93 -3.60
N LEU A 76 -7.73 6.78 -4.91
CA LEU A 76 -8.81 6.85 -5.92
C LEU A 76 -9.88 5.78 -5.69
N PHE A 77 -9.46 4.54 -5.40
CA PHE A 77 -10.40 3.46 -5.09
C PHE A 77 -11.21 3.74 -3.81
N LEU A 78 -10.59 4.32 -2.78
CA LEU A 78 -11.30 4.72 -1.57
C LEU A 78 -12.29 5.86 -1.85
N SER A 79 -11.91 6.85 -2.67
CA SER A 79 -12.79 7.95 -3.07
C SER A 79 -14.01 7.48 -3.88
N TRP A 80 -13.92 6.40 -4.65
CA TRP A 80 -15.05 5.83 -5.39
C TRP A 80 -16.01 5.00 -4.53
N SER A 81 -15.63 4.72 -3.28
CA SER A 81 -16.43 3.92 -2.35
C SER A 81 -17.24 4.73 -1.33
N GLY A 82 -17.13 6.06 -1.37
CA GLY A 82 -17.88 7.01 -0.53
C GLY A 82 -19.13 7.57 -1.20
#